data_AF-A0A2K8UJ30-F1
#
_entry.id   AF-A0A2K8UJ30-F1
#
_cell.length_a   1.000
_cell.length_b   1.000
_cell.length_c   1.000
_cell.angle_alpha   90.00
_cell.angle_beta   90.00
_cell.angle_gamma   90.00
#
_symmetry.space_group_name_H-M   'P 1'
#
loop_
_entity.id
_entity.type
_entity.pdbx_description
1 polymer ?
#
loop_
_entity_poly.entity_id
_entity_poly.type
_entity_poly.pdbx_seq_one_letter_code
_entity_poly.pdbx_strand_id
1 'polypeptide(L)'
;MERLTAGFEAQRRLSIANGHHRTAAAARIGATRQAANQDHTGAEAYNRFLAVSFPADQPRVLAVNRLVRDLHGRDAATFLHRLGECGALVPSAAPVMPGRRGEFGLYLDRAWYRLTLNPDRTRSAELRLDPAARLDVRLLQDQVLAPLLGIADPRQDPRIGFVGGIRGLPGLMQQVDGGAWRLGFSLYPTALADLLALAEAGAVMPPKCTWFEPKLADGVVSLVLD
;
A
#
# COMPACT_ATOMS: atom_id res chain seq x y z
N MET A 1 -20.38 -9.81 -28.58
CA MET A 1 -19.53 -10.62 -27.67
C MET A 1 -18.14 -10.84 -28.28
N GLU A 2 -18.05 -11.28 -29.54
CA GLU A 2 -16.77 -11.55 -30.23
C GLU A 2 -15.73 -10.42 -30.17
N ARG A 3 -16.12 -9.16 -30.43
CA ARG A 3 -15.19 -8.01 -30.31
C ARG A 3 -14.62 -7.82 -28.89
N LEU A 4 -15.42 -8.11 -27.85
CA LEU A 4 -14.97 -8.03 -26.46
C LEU A 4 -13.98 -9.17 -26.18
N THR A 5 -14.33 -10.40 -26.55
CA THR A 5 -13.46 -11.57 -26.42
C THR A 5 -12.12 -11.36 -27.11
N ALA A 6 -12.12 -10.95 -28.38
CA ALA A 6 -10.90 -10.66 -29.14
C ALA A 6 -10.05 -9.56 -28.49
N GLY A 7 -10.70 -8.53 -27.93
CA GLY A 7 -10.00 -7.46 -27.20
C GLY A 7 -9.30 -7.94 -25.93
N PHE A 8 -9.91 -8.88 -25.21
CA PHE A 8 -9.31 -9.53 -24.03
C PHE A 8 -8.22 -10.54 -24.40
N GLU A 9 -8.42 -11.35 -25.44
CA GLU A 9 -7.41 -12.30 -25.94
C GLU A 9 -6.16 -11.58 -26.47
N ALA A 10 -6.32 -10.37 -27.02
CA ALA A 10 -5.20 -9.54 -27.45
C ALA A 10 -4.38 -8.97 -26.27
N GLN A 11 -4.89 -8.99 -25.04
CA GLN A 11 -4.16 -8.51 -23.87
C GLN A 11 -3.04 -9.47 -23.50
N ARG A 12 -1.79 -9.02 -23.63
CA ARG A 12 -0.63 -9.83 -23.28
C ARG A 12 -0.40 -9.97 -21.79
N ARG A 13 -0.92 -9.03 -20.99
CA ARG A 13 -0.66 -8.95 -19.54
C ARG A 13 -1.86 -8.41 -18.78
N LEU A 14 -2.13 -9.01 -17.62
CA LEU A 14 -3.04 -8.51 -16.61
C LEU A 14 -2.28 -8.43 -15.27
N SER A 15 -2.39 -7.30 -14.59
CA SER A 15 -1.80 -7.09 -13.27
C SER A 15 -2.87 -7.19 -12.18
N ILE A 16 -2.58 -7.90 -11.09
CA ILE A 16 -3.52 -8.04 -9.98
C ILE A 16 -3.51 -6.75 -9.14
N ALA A 17 -4.52 -5.90 -9.33
CA ALA A 17 -4.68 -4.70 -8.52
C ALA A 17 -5.18 -5.01 -7.09
N ASN A 18 -6.09 -5.98 -6.95
CA ASN A 18 -6.64 -6.40 -5.67
C ASN A 18 -6.99 -7.89 -5.71
N GLY A 19 -6.96 -8.55 -4.54
CA GLY A 19 -7.32 -9.97 -4.43
C GLY A 19 -6.16 -10.97 -4.50
N HIS A 20 -4.91 -10.54 -4.28
CA HIS A 20 -3.73 -11.42 -4.26
C HIS A 20 -3.94 -12.73 -3.48
N HIS A 21 -4.48 -12.65 -2.25
CA HIS A 21 -4.78 -13.84 -1.45
C HIS A 21 -5.87 -14.73 -2.08
N ARG A 22 -6.90 -14.13 -2.69
CA ARG A 22 -7.98 -14.86 -3.38
C ARG A 22 -7.45 -15.58 -4.61
N THR A 23 -6.64 -14.91 -5.43
CA THR A 23 -6.01 -15.51 -6.61
C THR A 23 -5.06 -16.64 -6.22
N ALA A 24 -4.24 -16.46 -5.18
CA ALA A 24 -3.36 -17.51 -4.67
C ALA A 24 -4.14 -18.72 -4.12
N ALA A 25 -5.26 -18.49 -3.42
CA ALA A 25 -6.12 -19.56 -2.94
C ALA A 25 -6.80 -20.32 -4.09
N ALA A 26 -7.34 -19.60 -5.08
CA ALA A 26 -7.96 -20.19 -6.26
C ALA A 26 -6.97 -21.06 -7.05
N ALA A 27 -5.73 -20.58 -7.24
CA ALA A 27 -4.68 -21.34 -7.91
C ALA A 27 -4.35 -22.65 -7.17
N ARG A 28 -4.30 -22.63 -5.82
CA ARG A 28 -4.09 -23.84 -5.01
C ARG A 28 -5.24 -24.83 -5.14
N ILE A 29 -6.49 -24.34 -5.11
CA ILE A 29 -7.68 -25.18 -5.29
C ILE A 29 -7.68 -25.82 -6.68
N GLY A 30 -7.37 -25.04 -7.72
CA GLY A 30 -7.24 -25.53 -9.10
C GLY A 30 -6.22 -26.65 -9.21
N ALA A 31 -5.01 -26.46 -8.68
CA ALA A 31 -3.97 -27.47 -8.68
C ALA A 31 -4.38 -28.76 -7.93
N THR A 32 -5.03 -28.64 -6.77
CA THR A 32 -5.52 -29.80 -6.01
C THR A 32 -6.59 -30.58 -6.78
N ARG A 33 -7.56 -29.88 -7.40
CA ARG A 33 -8.63 -30.53 -8.19
C ARG A 33 -8.09 -31.15 -9.47
N GLN A 34 -7.15 -30.49 -10.14
CA GLN A 34 -6.46 -31.02 -11.31
C GLN A 34 -5.74 -32.33 -10.97
N ALA A 35 -5.00 -32.40 -9.86
CA ALA A 35 -4.31 -33.61 -9.44
C ALA A 35 -5.25 -34.78 -9.10
N ALA A 36 -6.49 -34.49 -8.69
CA ALA A 36 -7.49 -35.49 -8.35
C ALA A 36 -8.36 -35.92 -9.54
N ASN A 37 -8.31 -35.20 -10.66
CA ASN A 37 -9.13 -35.46 -11.85
C ASN A 37 -8.31 -36.20 -12.93
N GLN A 38 -8.57 -37.50 -13.08
CA GLN A 38 -7.89 -38.34 -14.07
C GLN A 38 -8.28 -38.00 -15.51
N ASP A 39 -9.44 -37.36 -15.71
CA ASP A 39 -10.00 -36.98 -17.00
C ASP A 39 -9.77 -35.48 -17.29
N HIS A 40 -8.71 -34.88 -16.75
CA HIS A 40 -8.41 -33.46 -16.93
C HIS A 40 -8.21 -33.09 -18.41
N THR A 41 -8.99 -32.11 -18.85
CA THR A 41 -9.02 -31.55 -20.21
C THR A 41 -8.51 -30.11 -20.28
N GLY A 42 -8.42 -29.42 -19.14
CA GLY A 42 -8.13 -27.98 -19.08
C GLY A 42 -9.39 -27.10 -19.22
N ALA A 43 -10.54 -27.67 -19.54
CA ALA A 43 -11.80 -26.93 -19.69
C ALA A 43 -12.57 -26.77 -18.37
N GLU A 44 -12.15 -27.46 -17.31
CA GLU A 44 -12.89 -27.52 -16.04
C GLU A 44 -13.03 -26.16 -15.36
N ALA A 45 -14.09 -26.00 -14.57
CA ALA A 45 -14.38 -24.75 -13.88
C ALA A 45 -13.24 -24.32 -12.93
N TYR A 46 -12.53 -25.27 -12.32
CA TYR A 46 -11.41 -25.01 -11.42
C TYR A 46 -10.16 -24.44 -12.10
N ASN A 47 -10.11 -24.40 -13.44
CA ASN A 47 -9.07 -23.70 -14.21
C ASN A 47 -9.37 -22.22 -14.42
N ARG A 48 -10.53 -21.74 -13.94
CA ARG A 48 -11.03 -20.38 -14.15
C ARG A 48 -11.42 -19.76 -12.82
N PHE A 49 -11.36 -18.44 -12.75
CA PHE A 49 -11.97 -17.69 -11.66
C PHE A 49 -12.53 -16.38 -12.20
N LEU A 50 -13.54 -15.84 -11.52
CA LEU A 50 -14.12 -14.56 -11.90
C LEU A 50 -13.13 -13.43 -11.62
N ALA A 51 -12.83 -12.65 -12.65
CA ALA A 51 -12.01 -11.45 -12.57
C ALA A 51 -12.76 -10.25 -13.15
N VAL A 52 -12.44 -9.06 -12.64
CA VAL A 52 -12.84 -7.79 -13.23
C VAL A 52 -11.57 -7.03 -13.57
N SER A 53 -11.51 -6.49 -14.79
CA SER A 53 -10.41 -5.68 -15.28
C SER A 53 -10.84 -4.24 -15.48
N PHE A 54 -9.93 -3.31 -15.20
CA PHE A 54 -10.10 -1.88 -15.50
C PHE A 54 -8.98 -1.44 -16.44
N PRO A 55 -9.25 -0.52 -17.38
CA PRO A 55 -8.19 0.19 -18.10
C PRO A 55 -7.24 0.87 -17.11
N ALA A 56 -5.93 0.83 -17.37
CA ALA A 56 -4.93 1.28 -16.40
C ALA A 56 -5.01 2.78 -16.05
N ASP A 57 -5.63 3.59 -16.88
CA ASP A 57 -5.83 5.03 -16.68
C ASP A 57 -7.06 5.40 -15.82
N GLN A 58 -7.93 4.43 -15.50
CA GLN A 58 -9.14 4.64 -14.71
C GLN A 58 -8.99 4.45 -13.19
N PRO A 59 -8.21 3.47 -12.67
CA PRO A 59 -8.10 3.29 -11.23
C PRO A 59 -7.23 4.37 -10.58
N ARG A 60 -7.72 4.91 -9.47
CA ARG A 60 -6.98 5.81 -8.60
C ARG A 60 -6.32 5.02 -7.48
N VAL A 61 -5.03 5.26 -7.27
CA VAL A 61 -4.30 4.74 -6.10
C VAL A 61 -4.30 5.81 -5.03
N LEU A 62 -5.00 5.55 -3.93
CA LEU A 62 -5.01 6.41 -2.75
C LEU A 62 -3.94 5.98 -1.75
N ALA A 63 -3.46 6.95 -0.97
CA ALA A 63 -2.51 6.70 0.10
C ALA A 63 -3.09 5.81 1.18
N VAL A 64 -2.20 5.04 1.81
CA VAL A 64 -2.49 4.31 3.05
C VAL A 64 -1.65 4.93 4.15
N ASN A 65 -2.27 5.81 4.93
CA ASN A 65 -1.64 6.51 6.03
C ASN A 65 -1.30 5.54 7.17
N ARG A 66 -0.31 5.87 8.00
CA ARG A 66 0.11 5.07 9.16
C ARG A 66 -0.39 5.70 10.46
N LEU A 67 -0.73 4.86 11.43
CA LEU A 67 -0.97 5.25 12.82
C LEU A 67 0.04 4.53 13.69
N VAL A 68 0.55 5.18 14.73
CA VAL A 68 1.49 4.56 15.67
C VAL A 68 1.04 4.79 17.12
N ARG A 69 1.09 3.73 17.94
CA ARG A 69 0.55 3.74 19.31
C ARG A 69 1.40 4.47 20.34
N ASP A 70 2.69 4.61 20.10
CA ASP A 70 3.64 5.22 21.03
C ASP A 70 4.85 5.82 20.31
N LEU A 71 5.72 6.48 21.08
CA LEU A 71 6.97 7.10 20.61
C LEU A 71 8.21 6.26 20.96
N HIS A 72 8.01 4.96 21.22
CA HIS A 72 9.05 4.02 21.60
C HIS A 72 9.85 4.51 22.83
N GLY A 73 9.12 4.85 23.90
CA GLY A 73 9.68 5.31 25.17
C GLY A 73 10.21 6.76 25.19
N ARG A 74 10.03 7.53 24.10
CA ARG A 74 10.45 8.94 24.04
C ARG A 74 9.29 9.90 24.31
N ASP A 75 9.62 11.10 24.74
CA ASP A 75 8.69 12.23 24.69
C ASP A 75 8.58 12.83 23.28
N ALA A 76 7.59 13.70 23.09
CA ALA A 76 7.31 14.32 21.80
C ALA A 76 8.46 15.23 21.31
N ALA A 77 9.08 15.99 22.19
CA ALA A 77 10.16 16.91 21.83
C ALA A 77 11.38 16.15 21.31
N THR A 78 11.79 15.10 22.02
CA THR A 78 12.89 14.21 21.65
C THR A 78 12.60 13.47 20.34
N PHE A 79 11.36 13.01 20.16
CA PHE A 79 10.95 12.37 18.91
C PHE A 79 11.02 13.35 17.72
N LEU A 80 10.45 14.55 17.85
CA LEU A 80 10.47 15.57 16.80
C LEU A 80 11.90 16.03 16.46
N HIS A 81 12.77 16.18 17.46
CA HIS A 81 14.18 16.47 17.24
C HIS A 81 14.85 15.41 16.36
N ARG A 82 14.74 14.13 16.73
CA ARG A 82 15.32 13.02 15.95
C ARG A 82 14.70 12.90 14.57
N LEU A 83 13.39 13.16 14.43
CA LEU A 83 12.75 13.17 13.13
C LEU A 83 13.29 14.29 12.22
N GLY A 84 13.64 15.45 12.81
CA GLY A 84 14.32 16.55 12.11
C GLY A 84 15.72 16.19 11.60
N GLU A 85 16.37 15.16 12.14
CA GLU A 85 17.65 14.66 11.60
C GLU A 85 17.47 13.86 10.29
N CYS A 86 16.24 13.41 10.00
CA CYS A 86 15.90 12.76 8.73
C CYS A 86 15.73 13.77 7.58
N GLY A 87 15.38 15.03 7.89
CA GLY A 87 15.20 16.09 6.91
C GLY A 87 14.44 17.30 7.46
N ALA A 88 14.00 18.20 6.59
CA ALA A 88 13.32 19.42 7.00
C ALA A 88 11.95 19.10 7.64
N LEU A 89 11.81 19.43 8.93
CA LEU A 89 10.57 19.28 9.69
C LEU A 89 9.99 20.66 10.01
N VAL A 90 8.85 20.98 9.42
CA VAL A 90 8.23 22.31 9.52
C VAL A 90 6.82 22.19 10.10
N PRO A 91 6.46 22.93 11.16
CA PRO A 91 5.07 23.00 11.64
C PRO A 91 4.11 23.48 10.54
N SER A 92 2.90 22.96 10.54
CA SER A 92 1.86 23.31 9.57
C SER A 92 0.57 23.67 10.30
N ALA A 93 -0.01 24.82 9.96
CA ALA A 93 -1.30 25.25 10.49
C ALA A 93 -2.48 24.43 9.93
N ALA A 94 -2.28 23.72 8.82
CA ALA A 94 -3.29 22.91 8.15
C ALA A 94 -2.87 21.44 8.05
N PRO A 95 -3.83 20.50 7.90
CA PRO A 95 -3.53 19.10 7.63
C PRO A 95 -2.59 18.92 6.45
N VAL A 96 -1.55 18.12 6.64
CA VAL A 96 -0.51 17.93 5.63
C VAL A 96 -0.90 16.77 4.72
N MET A 97 -1.28 17.09 3.50
CA MET A 97 -1.29 16.14 2.37
C MET A 97 0.07 16.26 1.65
N PRO A 98 0.90 15.21 1.62
CA PRO A 98 2.15 15.23 0.87
C PRO A 98 1.92 15.49 -0.61
N GLY A 99 2.69 16.41 -1.21
CA GLY A 99 2.53 16.79 -2.61
C GLY A 99 3.45 16.03 -3.56
N ARG A 100 4.50 15.39 -3.03
CA ARG A 100 5.52 14.67 -3.78
C ARG A 100 6.16 13.58 -2.93
N ARG A 101 6.91 12.70 -3.58
CA ARG A 101 7.71 11.65 -2.93
C ARG A 101 8.68 12.22 -1.90
N GLY A 102 8.89 11.45 -0.84
CA GLY A 102 9.77 11.82 0.28
C GLY A 102 9.20 12.93 1.16
N GLU A 103 7.96 13.37 0.93
CA GLU A 103 7.21 14.19 1.87
C GLU A 103 6.25 13.36 2.70
N PHE A 104 6.15 13.70 3.97
CA PHE A 104 5.22 13.10 4.92
C PHE A 104 4.53 14.19 5.72
N GLY A 105 3.25 14.00 6.02
CA GLY A 105 2.63 14.72 7.11
C GLY A 105 2.76 13.92 8.39
N LEU A 106 3.09 14.58 9.49
CA LEU A 106 3.03 14.02 10.83
C LEU A 106 1.93 14.75 11.60
N TYR A 107 1.03 14.00 12.22
CA TYR A 107 0.07 14.51 13.20
C TYR A 107 0.41 13.92 14.56
N LEU A 108 0.77 14.78 15.50
CA LEU A 108 1.18 14.45 16.87
C LEU A 108 0.75 15.58 17.79
N ASP A 109 0.16 15.26 18.95
CA ASP A 109 -0.28 16.27 19.93
C ASP A 109 -1.18 17.36 19.35
N ARG A 110 -2.11 16.97 18.47
CA ARG A 110 -3.03 17.87 17.75
C ARG A 110 -2.34 18.92 16.86
N ALA A 111 -1.05 18.74 16.59
CA ALA A 111 -0.28 19.59 15.70
C ALA A 111 0.13 18.83 14.44
N TRP A 112 0.11 19.53 13.32
CA TRP A 112 0.62 19.03 12.05
C TRP A 112 2.05 19.50 11.80
N TYR A 113 2.84 18.62 11.22
CA TYR A 113 4.18 18.90 10.74
C TYR A 113 4.33 18.33 9.32
N ARG A 114 5.08 19.02 8.47
CA ARG A 114 5.55 18.50 7.20
C ARG A 114 7.00 18.07 7.36
N LEU A 115 7.26 16.80 7.10
CA LEU A 115 8.61 16.26 6.96
C LEU A 115 8.94 16.15 5.48
N THR A 116 10.09 16.69 5.07
CA THR A 116 10.68 16.45 3.76
C THR A 116 12.04 15.80 3.97
N LEU A 117 12.18 14.54 3.57
CA LEU A 117 13.43 13.80 3.73
C LEU A 117 14.56 14.44 2.91
N ASN A 118 15.78 14.37 3.44
CA ASN A 118 16.96 14.84 2.73
C ASN A 118 17.16 14.10 1.40
N PRO A 119 17.69 14.77 0.34
CA PRO A 119 17.90 14.14 -0.97
C PRO A 119 18.72 12.85 -0.92
N ASP A 120 19.75 12.78 -0.08
CA ASP A 120 20.60 11.60 0.04
C ASP A 120 19.85 10.37 0.57
N ARG A 121 18.80 10.59 1.37
CA ARG A 121 17.91 9.53 1.90
C ARG A 121 16.84 9.08 0.90
N THR A 122 16.69 9.79 -0.22
CA THR A 122 15.67 9.49 -1.25
C THR A 122 16.27 9.16 -2.61
N ARG A 123 17.58 9.42 -2.81
CA ARG A 123 18.26 9.28 -4.12
C ARG A 123 19.62 8.58 -4.02
N SER A 124 19.82 7.70 -3.03
CA SER A 124 21.05 6.92 -2.92
C SER A 124 21.20 5.95 -4.11
N ALA A 125 22.42 5.44 -4.35
CA ALA A 125 22.67 4.47 -5.42
C ALA A 125 21.94 3.15 -5.15
N GLU A 126 21.88 2.72 -3.89
CA GLU A 126 21.20 1.49 -3.45
C GLU A 126 19.69 1.58 -3.73
N LEU A 127 19.08 2.73 -3.45
CA LEU A 127 17.66 2.97 -3.75
C LEU A 127 17.35 2.93 -5.25
N ARG A 128 18.33 3.20 -6.13
CA ARG A 128 18.11 3.09 -7.58
C ARG A 128 18.04 1.64 -8.05
N LEU A 129 18.65 0.71 -7.31
CA LEU A 129 18.68 -0.71 -7.65
C LEU A 129 17.42 -1.45 -7.19
N ASP A 130 16.74 -0.96 -6.15
CA ASP A 130 15.47 -1.50 -5.66
C ASP A 130 14.32 -0.51 -5.89
N PRO A 131 13.47 -0.73 -6.92
CA PRO A 131 12.32 0.13 -7.18
C PRO A 131 11.36 0.25 -5.99
N ALA A 132 11.26 -0.77 -5.12
CA ALA A 132 10.38 -0.78 -3.96
C ALA A 132 10.91 0.11 -2.85
N ALA A 133 12.24 0.22 -2.74
CA ALA A 133 12.91 1.05 -1.74
C ALA A 133 12.63 2.55 -1.91
N ARG A 134 12.28 2.98 -3.13
CA ARG A 134 11.93 4.36 -3.45
C ARG A 134 10.48 4.73 -3.13
N LEU A 135 9.65 3.76 -2.76
CA LEU A 135 8.26 4.02 -2.40
C LEU A 135 8.20 4.70 -1.03
N ASP A 136 7.34 5.70 -0.88
CA ASP A 136 7.21 6.46 0.36
C ASP A 136 6.85 5.57 1.56
N VAL A 137 6.11 4.47 1.33
CA VAL A 137 5.85 3.47 2.38
C VAL A 137 7.11 2.79 2.90
N ARG A 138 8.11 2.61 2.03
CA ARG A 138 9.38 1.96 2.36
C ARG A 138 10.38 2.99 2.89
N LEU A 139 10.40 4.20 2.34
CA LEU A 139 11.16 5.32 2.89
C LEU A 139 10.72 5.61 4.33
N LEU A 140 9.42 5.69 4.61
CA LEU A 140 8.91 5.88 5.97
C LEU A 140 9.31 4.71 6.88
N GLN A 141 9.17 3.47 6.39
CA GLN A 141 9.53 2.27 7.13
C GLN A 141 11.00 2.27 7.55
N ASP A 142 11.90 2.46 6.58
CA ASP A 142 13.33 2.28 6.78
C ASP A 142 14.00 3.50 7.44
N GLN A 143 13.47 4.70 7.22
CA GLN A 143 14.07 5.94 7.72
C GLN A 143 13.44 6.42 9.04
N VAL A 144 12.22 5.98 9.37
CA VAL A 144 11.47 6.48 10.54
C VAL A 144 10.93 5.35 11.40
N LEU A 145 10.07 4.47 10.87
CA LEU A 145 9.33 3.51 11.71
C LEU A 145 10.25 2.50 12.38
N ALA A 146 11.16 1.88 11.64
CA ALA A 146 12.14 0.95 12.20
C ALA A 146 13.17 1.66 13.11
N PRO A 147 13.92 2.68 12.66
CA PRO A 147 15.01 3.25 13.46
C PRO A 147 14.55 4.13 14.62
N LEU A 148 13.44 4.86 14.46
CA LEU A 148 12.96 5.78 15.50
C LEU A 148 11.87 5.13 16.35
N LEU A 149 10.93 4.39 15.77
CA LEU A 149 9.80 3.83 16.52
C LEU A 149 9.96 2.34 16.86
N GLY A 150 11.06 1.71 16.42
CA GLY A 150 11.35 0.31 16.68
C GLY A 150 10.32 -0.65 16.09
N ILE A 151 9.63 -0.24 15.01
CA ILE A 151 8.65 -1.06 14.29
C ILE A 151 9.38 -1.73 13.13
N ALA A 152 9.89 -2.95 13.34
CA ALA A 152 10.70 -3.64 12.35
C ALA A 152 9.88 -4.20 11.18
N ASP A 153 8.78 -4.92 11.48
CA ASP A 153 7.85 -5.43 10.47
C ASP A 153 6.42 -4.93 10.75
N PRO A 154 5.88 -4.02 9.90
CA PRO A 154 4.55 -3.47 10.09
C PRO A 154 3.42 -4.50 9.86
N ARG A 155 3.73 -5.72 9.40
CA ARG A 155 2.76 -6.82 9.29
C ARG A 155 2.53 -7.52 10.63
N GLN A 156 3.47 -7.41 11.57
CA GLN A 156 3.48 -8.18 12.82
C GLN A 156 3.44 -7.30 14.07
N ASP A 157 3.81 -6.02 13.95
CA ASP A 157 3.83 -5.11 15.09
C ASP A 157 2.42 -4.58 15.43
N PRO A 158 1.87 -4.84 16.63
CA PRO A 158 0.53 -4.38 17.02
C PRO A 158 0.46 -2.86 17.27
N ARG A 159 1.61 -2.17 17.29
CA ARG A 159 1.70 -0.72 17.50
C ARG A 159 1.52 0.08 16.23
N ILE A 160 1.38 -0.55 15.07
CA ILE A 160 1.10 0.13 13.80
C ILE A 160 -0.33 -0.13 13.31
N GLY A 161 -0.97 0.93 12.85
CA GLY A 161 -2.29 0.91 12.24
C GLY A 161 -2.29 1.58 10.87
N PHE A 162 -3.39 1.43 10.13
CA PHE A 162 -3.49 1.88 8.75
C PHE A 162 -4.80 2.63 8.50
N VAL A 163 -4.71 3.83 7.95
CA VAL A 163 -5.86 4.61 7.48
C VAL A 163 -5.72 4.81 5.97
N GLY A 164 -6.37 3.95 5.20
CA GLY A 164 -6.38 4.05 3.75
C GLY A 164 -7.63 4.70 3.18
N GLY A 165 -7.52 5.07 1.91
CA GLY A 165 -8.65 5.37 1.04
C GLY A 165 -9.44 6.61 1.43
N ILE A 166 -10.76 6.52 1.29
CA ILE A 166 -11.71 7.61 1.48
C ILE A 166 -11.67 8.26 2.88
N ARG A 167 -11.14 7.56 3.89
CA ARG A 167 -11.00 8.12 5.25
C ARG A 167 -9.96 9.24 5.31
N GLY A 168 -8.91 9.15 4.50
CA GLY A 168 -7.91 10.22 4.33
C GLY A 168 -7.32 10.77 5.62
N LEU A 169 -7.06 12.09 5.62
CA LEU A 169 -6.56 12.84 6.79
C LEU A 169 -7.60 12.96 7.92
N PRO A 170 -8.90 13.20 7.66
CA PRO A 170 -9.90 13.27 8.74
C PRO A 170 -9.96 12.00 9.58
N GLY A 171 -9.96 10.83 8.93
CA GLY A 171 -9.94 9.55 9.62
C GLY A 171 -8.65 9.31 10.39
N LEU A 172 -7.50 9.82 9.91
CA LEU A 172 -6.25 9.75 10.65
C LEU A 172 -6.29 10.61 11.91
N MET A 173 -6.76 11.87 11.80
CA MET A 173 -6.89 12.77 12.95
C MET A 173 -7.84 12.21 13.99
N GLN A 174 -9.02 11.74 13.57
CA GLN A 174 -10.01 11.13 14.45
C GLN A 174 -9.44 9.96 15.27
N GLN A 175 -8.59 9.12 14.66
CA GLN A 175 -7.98 7.99 15.34
C GLN A 175 -6.93 8.41 16.39
N VAL A 176 -6.15 9.46 16.11
CA VAL A 176 -5.18 10.01 17.06
C VAL A 176 -5.88 10.78 18.18
N ASP A 177 -6.83 11.65 17.84
CA ASP A 177 -7.56 12.48 18.80
C ASP A 177 -8.48 11.65 19.71
N GLY A 178 -8.94 10.49 19.23
CA GLY A 178 -9.66 9.50 20.03
C GLY A 178 -8.81 8.74 21.05
N GLY A 179 -7.49 8.97 21.08
CA GLY A 179 -6.57 8.43 22.10
C GLY A 179 -6.12 6.99 21.87
N ALA A 180 -6.66 6.28 20.87
CA ALA A 180 -6.24 4.93 20.53
C ALA A 180 -4.84 4.88 19.90
N TRP A 181 -4.38 6.01 19.35
CA TRP A 181 -3.10 6.16 18.66
C TRP A 181 -2.40 7.44 19.10
N ARG A 182 -1.08 7.40 19.19
CA ARG A 182 -0.26 8.53 19.65
C ARG A 182 0.02 9.53 18.53
N LEU A 183 0.20 9.04 17.31
CA LEU A 183 0.49 9.85 16.14
C LEU A 183 -0.01 9.19 14.85
N GLY A 184 -0.07 9.99 13.79
CA GLY A 184 -0.32 9.51 12.44
C GLY A 184 0.65 10.10 11.42
N PHE A 185 1.01 9.31 10.41
CA PHE A 185 1.73 9.76 9.22
C PHE A 185 0.83 9.72 8.00
N SER A 186 0.72 10.84 7.29
CA SER A 186 0.14 10.89 5.95
C SER A 186 1.23 10.73 4.88
N LEU A 187 0.91 9.98 3.82
CA LEU A 187 1.87 9.58 2.79
C LEU A 187 1.46 10.11 1.42
N TYR A 188 2.44 10.31 0.54
CA TYR A 188 2.16 10.48 -0.88
C TYR A 188 1.65 9.15 -1.46
N PRO A 189 0.56 9.15 -2.25
CA PRO A 189 0.07 7.92 -2.87
C PRO A 189 1.11 7.29 -3.80
N THR A 190 1.21 5.95 -3.74
CA THR A 190 2.06 5.22 -4.68
C THR A 190 1.54 5.39 -6.11
N ALA A 191 2.40 5.82 -7.03
CA ALA A 191 1.99 5.99 -8.43
C ALA A 191 1.73 4.62 -9.08
N LEU A 192 0.70 4.53 -9.92
CA LEU A 192 0.37 3.29 -10.62
C LEU A 192 1.54 2.79 -11.47
N ALA A 193 2.27 3.69 -12.11
CA ALA A 193 3.45 3.34 -12.90
C ALA A 193 4.52 2.60 -12.07
N ASP A 194 4.72 2.94 -10.79
CA ASP A 194 5.67 2.20 -9.95
C ASP A 194 5.17 0.80 -9.61
N LEU A 195 3.87 0.66 -9.40
CA LEU A 195 3.26 -0.63 -9.09
C LEU A 195 3.39 -1.58 -10.27
N LEU A 196 3.17 -1.08 -11.48
CA LEU A 196 3.36 -1.83 -12.71
C LEU A 196 4.85 -2.19 -12.89
N ALA A 197 5.76 -1.25 -12.72
CA ALA A 197 7.21 -1.51 -12.82
C ALA A 197 7.69 -2.55 -11.79
N LEU A 198 7.17 -2.52 -10.56
CA LEU A 198 7.46 -3.51 -9.53
C LEU A 198 6.95 -4.91 -9.91
N ALA A 199 5.72 -4.98 -10.42
CA ALA A 199 5.13 -6.23 -10.88
C ALA A 199 5.93 -6.82 -12.05
N GLU A 200 6.37 -5.99 -12.99
CA GLU A 200 7.20 -6.41 -14.12
C GLU A 200 8.59 -6.89 -13.70
N ALA A 201 9.16 -6.29 -12.66
CA ALA A 201 10.43 -6.71 -12.08
C ALA A 201 10.32 -8.00 -11.21
N GLY A 202 9.11 -8.55 -11.03
CA GLY A 202 8.88 -9.67 -10.12
C GLY A 202 9.16 -9.33 -8.65
N ALA A 203 9.20 -8.04 -8.31
CA ALA A 203 9.55 -7.56 -6.98
C ALA A 203 8.38 -7.70 -6.01
N VAL A 204 8.70 -7.86 -4.72
CA VAL A 204 7.68 -7.97 -3.67
C VAL A 204 7.12 -6.59 -3.34
N MET A 205 5.80 -6.42 -3.49
CA MET A 205 5.14 -5.19 -3.07
C MET A 205 5.22 -5.00 -1.55
N PRO A 206 5.56 -3.78 -1.06
CA PRO A 206 5.51 -3.50 0.36
C PRO A 206 4.10 -3.68 0.93
N PRO A 207 3.95 -4.09 2.21
CA PRO A 207 2.64 -4.32 2.79
C PRO A 207 1.83 -3.03 2.85
N LYS A 208 0.52 -3.14 2.54
CA LYS A 208 -0.46 -2.05 2.67
C LYS A 208 0.02 -0.75 2.00
N CYS A 209 0.54 -0.88 0.77
CA CYS A 209 1.10 0.23 -0.01
C CYS A 209 0.11 0.92 -0.94
N THR A 210 -1.05 0.32 -1.19
CA THR A 210 -2.03 0.79 -2.16
C THR A 210 -3.45 0.68 -1.64
N TRP A 211 -4.28 1.64 -2.04
CA TRP A 211 -5.73 1.57 -1.94
C TRP A 211 -6.34 1.97 -3.28
N PHE A 212 -6.81 0.98 -4.05
CA PHE A 212 -7.46 1.24 -5.33
C PHE A 212 -8.91 1.71 -5.17
N GLU A 213 -9.27 2.76 -5.91
CA GLU A 213 -10.63 3.25 -6.15
C GLU A 213 -10.93 3.31 -7.67
N PRO A 214 -12.18 3.10 -8.11
CA PRO A 214 -13.32 2.69 -7.29
C PRO A 214 -13.13 1.28 -6.73
N LYS A 215 -13.60 1.04 -5.50
CA LYS A 215 -13.90 -0.32 -5.09
C LYS A 215 -15.08 -0.82 -5.93
N LEU A 216 -15.01 -2.08 -6.34
CA LEU A 216 -16.20 -2.75 -6.87
C LEU A 216 -17.29 -2.67 -5.81
N ALA A 217 -18.48 -2.20 -6.20
CA ALA A 217 -19.64 -2.27 -5.35
C ALA A 217 -19.88 -3.75 -5.02
N ASP A 218 -20.06 -4.05 -3.74
CA ASP A 218 -20.25 -5.42 -3.29
C ASP A 218 -21.61 -5.94 -3.80
N GLY A 219 -21.55 -7.05 -4.54
CA GLY A 219 -22.67 -7.83 -5.01
C GLY A 219 -22.16 -9.24 -5.31
N VAL A 220 -22.80 -10.28 -4.77
CA VAL A 220 -22.28 -11.65 -4.88
C VAL A 220 -22.53 -12.18 -6.28
N VAL A 221 -21.53 -12.08 -7.14
CA VAL A 221 -21.42 -12.89 -8.36
C VAL A 221 -20.22 -13.82 -8.15
N SER A 222 -20.48 -15.12 -8.15
CA SER A 222 -19.43 -16.14 -8.01
C SER A 222 -19.46 -17.04 -9.24
N LEU A 223 -18.27 -17.36 -9.76
CA LEU A 223 -18.14 -18.52 -10.63
C LEU A 223 -18.33 -19.75 -9.74
N VAL A 224 -19.33 -20.58 -10.05
CA VAL A 224 -19.57 -21.82 -9.32
C VAL A 224 -18.50 -22.83 -9.75
N LEU A 225 -17.82 -23.39 -8.76
CA LEU A 225 -17.05 -24.60 -8.96
C LEU A 225 -18.07 -25.74 -8.96
N ASP A 226 -18.01 -26.56 -10.00
CA ASP A 226 -18.74 -27.82 -10.09
C ASP A 226 -18.55 -28.69 -8.84
#